data_AF-A0A1H9ZDP6-F1
#
_entry.id   AF-A0A1H9ZDP6-F1
#
_cell.length_a   1.000
_cell.length_b   1.000
_cell.length_c   1.000
_cell.angle_alpha   90.00
_cell.angle_beta   90.00
_cell.angle_gamma   90.00
#
_symmetry.space_group_name_H-M   'P 1'
#
loop_
_entity.id
_entity.type
_entity.pdbx_description
1 polymer ?
#
loop_
_entity_poly.entity_id
_entity_poly.type
_entity_poly.pdbx_seq_one_letter_code
_entity_poly.pdbx_strand_id
1 'polypeptide(L)'
;MDQINQKRGRGIVEGKTLLDIIRKWDEYCSEENFIGIGSTRKVFKVFDYAVKVHLHSVGYEQSKNELNIYNKMLERELNGLFAQTYYVDEFISIQKYYNPLEMRDNQSFEIEMEKDKNLIPGMYEEVLDLLDKEFDCFDLKDSSNYGLNEQGKLTFIDYGMSKSLYEKQWVPLAETGILPQIDFDLCGVCGIKKELRMYGDKDSDKRCYSCGKE
;
A
#
# COMPACT_ATOMS: atom_id res chain seq x y z
N MET A 1 2.89 29.14 8.73
CA MET A 1 3.73 29.46 9.90
C MET A 1 3.43 28.39 10.93
N ASP A 2 4.26 27.44 11.30
CA ASP A 2 5.59 26.93 10.93
C ASP A 2 5.54 25.45 11.37
N GLN A 3 6.05 24.46 10.64
CA GLN A 3 7.45 24.05 10.73
C GLN A 3 7.75 23.11 9.55
N ILE A 4 8.38 23.64 8.49
CA ILE A 4 9.08 22.81 7.50
C ILE A 4 10.50 22.65 8.03
N ASN A 5 10.75 21.58 8.78
CA ASN A 5 12.11 21.22 9.17
C ASN A 5 12.80 20.55 7.98
N GLN A 6 13.57 21.36 7.24
CA GLN A 6 14.57 20.88 6.30
C GLN A 6 15.67 20.12 7.05
N LYS A 7 15.88 18.84 6.72
CA LYS A 7 17.22 18.25 6.58
C LYS A 7 17.22 16.93 5.80
N ARG A 8 17.78 17.03 4.58
CA ARG A 8 18.55 16.05 3.81
C ARG A 8 17.87 14.76 3.32
N GLY A 9 17.37 14.88 2.09
CA GLY A 9 17.19 13.81 1.12
C GLY A 9 16.79 14.43 -0.22
N ARG A 10 17.67 15.23 -0.84
CA ARG A 10 17.40 15.80 -2.18
C ARG A 10 17.58 14.71 -3.23
N GLY A 11 16.56 13.88 -3.43
CA GLY A 11 16.36 13.19 -4.70
C GLY A 11 15.89 14.23 -5.72
N ILE A 12 16.81 14.89 -6.42
CA ILE A 12 16.47 15.69 -7.59
C ILE A 12 16.48 14.74 -8.76
N VAL A 13 15.31 14.28 -9.18
CA VAL A 13 15.11 13.65 -10.48
C VAL A 13 14.52 14.75 -11.38
N GLU A 14 15.32 15.23 -12.35
CA GLU A 14 14.90 16.15 -13.42
C GLU A 14 14.10 17.40 -13.01
N GLY A 15 14.55 18.12 -11.97
CA GLY A 15 14.00 19.45 -11.64
C GLY A 15 12.55 19.47 -11.14
N LYS A 16 11.91 18.31 -10.97
CA LYS A 16 10.55 18.17 -10.41
C LYS A 16 10.67 17.84 -8.94
N THR A 17 10.08 18.68 -8.10
CA THR A 17 10.15 18.54 -6.65
C THR A 17 8.98 17.70 -6.13
N LEU A 18 9.13 17.11 -4.94
CA LEU A 18 8.01 16.50 -4.22
C LEU A 18 6.80 17.46 -4.11
N LEU A 19 7.04 18.77 -3.98
CA LEU A 19 5.99 19.79 -3.96
C LEU A 19 5.24 19.88 -5.29
N ASP A 20 5.92 19.65 -6.41
CA ASP A 20 5.28 19.63 -7.73
C ASP A 20 4.39 18.40 -7.88
N ILE A 21 4.83 17.24 -7.39
CA ILE A 21 4.01 16.02 -7.36
C ILE A 21 2.76 16.24 -6.50
N ILE A 22 2.91 16.82 -5.29
CA ILE A 22 1.77 17.11 -4.41
C ILE A 22 0.73 17.99 -5.09
N ARG A 23 1.16 19.05 -5.79
CA ARG A 23 0.25 20.05 -6.39
C ARG A 23 -0.43 19.61 -7.68
N LYS A 24 0.17 18.65 -8.39
CA LYS A 24 -0.20 18.25 -9.76
C LYS A 24 -0.29 16.73 -9.89
N TRP A 25 -0.64 16.04 -8.79
CA TRP A 25 -0.60 14.58 -8.75
C TRP A 25 -1.48 13.96 -9.84
N ASP A 26 -2.60 14.61 -10.15
CA ASP A 26 -3.55 14.24 -11.19
C ASP A 26 -2.94 14.32 -12.60
N GLU A 27 -1.98 15.23 -12.84
CA GLU A 27 -1.20 15.28 -14.08
C GLU A 27 -0.14 14.17 -14.15
N TYR A 28 0.33 13.67 -13.01
CA TYR A 28 1.38 12.64 -12.93
C TYR A 28 0.83 11.21 -12.84
N CYS A 29 -0.40 11.03 -12.36
CA CYS A 29 -1.06 9.73 -12.26
C CYS A 29 -1.76 9.40 -13.57
N SER A 30 -1.25 8.40 -14.29
CA SER A 30 -1.74 7.97 -15.60
C SER A 30 -1.83 6.44 -15.67
N GLU A 31 -2.53 5.91 -16.67
CA GLU A 31 -2.59 4.47 -16.88
C GLU A 31 -1.21 3.85 -17.16
N GLU A 32 -0.27 4.61 -17.75
CA GLU A 32 1.08 4.11 -18.08
C GLU A 32 1.94 3.83 -16.84
N ASN A 33 1.67 4.51 -15.74
CA ASN A 33 2.41 4.37 -14.49
C ASN A 33 1.55 3.87 -13.33
N PHE A 34 0.35 3.39 -13.62
CA PHE A 34 -0.47 2.63 -12.68
C PHE A 34 0.23 1.32 -12.32
N ILE A 35 0.34 1.03 -11.02
CA ILE A 35 1.05 -0.17 -10.53
C ILE A 35 0.19 -1.08 -9.64
N GLY A 36 -1.00 -0.64 -9.22
CA GLY A 36 -1.87 -1.48 -8.41
C GLY A 36 -3.09 -0.76 -7.88
N ILE A 37 -4.09 -1.55 -7.50
CA ILE A 37 -5.32 -1.06 -6.90
C ILE A 37 -5.75 -1.97 -5.76
N GLY A 38 -5.84 -1.40 -4.57
CA GLY A 38 -6.44 -2.03 -3.40
C GLY A 38 -7.90 -1.63 -3.27
N SER A 39 -8.57 -2.13 -2.24
CA SER A 39 -9.99 -1.83 -2.00
C SER A 39 -10.27 -0.33 -1.81
N THR A 40 -9.31 0.41 -1.25
CA THR A 40 -9.49 1.82 -0.84
C THR A 40 -8.58 2.80 -1.56
N ARG A 41 -7.58 2.33 -2.32
CA ARG A 41 -6.53 3.17 -2.93
C ARG A 41 -6.09 2.64 -4.30
N LYS A 42 -5.84 3.53 -5.26
CA LYS A 42 -5.05 3.26 -6.48
C LYS A 42 -3.62 3.72 -6.27
N VAL A 43 -2.64 3.04 -6.85
CA VAL A 43 -1.22 3.36 -6.68
C VAL A 43 -0.57 3.58 -8.03
N PHE A 44 0.19 4.67 -8.12
CA PHE A 44 0.93 5.07 -9.31
C PHE A 44 2.41 5.25 -8.96
N LYS A 45 3.31 4.82 -9.84
CA LYS A 45 4.74 5.08 -9.72
C LYS A 45 5.10 6.40 -10.39
N VAL A 46 5.51 7.38 -9.60
CA VAL A 46 5.93 8.70 -10.09
C VAL A 46 7.37 8.93 -9.65
N PHE A 47 8.32 8.79 -10.58
CA PHE A 47 9.76 8.77 -10.29
C PHE A 47 10.10 7.69 -9.25
N ASP A 48 10.68 8.10 -8.11
CA ASP A 48 11.04 7.24 -6.97
C ASP A 48 9.93 7.17 -5.90
N TYR A 49 8.72 7.62 -6.24
CA TYR A 49 7.59 7.68 -5.32
C TYR A 49 6.43 6.79 -5.76
N ALA A 50 5.74 6.24 -4.77
CA ALA A 50 4.41 5.68 -4.91
C ALA A 50 3.39 6.76 -4.50
N VAL A 51 2.58 7.21 -5.45
CA VAL A 51 1.44 8.10 -5.20
C VAL A 51 0.20 7.23 -5.04
N LYS A 52 -0.33 7.16 -3.82
CA LYS A 52 -1.54 6.41 -3.50
C LYS A 52 -2.73 7.36 -3.53
N VAL A 53 -3.59 7.23 -4.54
CA VAL A 53 -4.84 8.01 -4.68
C VAL A 53 -5.94 7.33 -3.88
N HIS A 54 -6.58 8.07 -2.98
CA HIS A 54 -7.66 7.56 -2.14
C HIS A 54 -8.97 7.44 -2.93
N LEU A 55 -9.52 6.23 -2.99
CA LEU A 55 -10.84 5.96 -3.59
C LEU A 55 -11.97 6.13 -2.58
N HIS A 56 -11.64 6.09 -1.29
CA HIS A 56 -12.58 6.20 -0.18
C HIS A 56 -11.86 6.77 1.06
N SER A 57 -12.60 7.36 1.99
CA SER A 57 -12.04 7.94 3.23
C SER A 57 -11.25 6.95 4.09
N VAL A 58 -11.58 5.66 4.01
CA VAL A 58 -10.81 4.59 4.67
C VAL A 58 -9.37 4.54 4.14
N GLY A 59 -9.14 4.83 2.86
CA GLY A 59 -7.80 4.93 2.28
C GLY A 59 -7.00 6.10 2.85
N TYR A 60 -7.66 7.23 3.11
CA TYR A 60 -7.04 8.37 3.78
C TYR A 60 -6.64 8.05 5.23
N GLU A 61 -7.52 7.38 5.98
CA GLU A 61 -7.22 6.95 7.35
C GLU A 61 -6.05 5.95 7.40
N GLN A 62 -5.98 5.00 6.45
CA GLN A 62 -4.82 4.12 6.30
C GLN A 62 -3.53 4.92 6.08
N SER A 63 -3.53 5.87 5.13
CA SER A 63 -2.35 6.68 4.83
C SER A 63 -1.91 7.56 6.01
N LYS A 64 -2.84 8.11 6.79
CA LYS A 64 -2.53 8.83 8.04
C LYS A 64 -1.84 7.93 9.06
N ASN A 65 -2.33 6.69 9.20
CA ASN A 65 -1.71 5.71 10.08
C ASN A 65 -0.30 5.36 9.62
N GLU A 66 -0.07 5.16 8.31
CA GLU A 66 1.28 4.94 7.76
C GLU A 66 2.23 6.09 8.13
N LEU A 67 1.81 7.34 7.95
CA LEU A 67 2.62 8.49 8.33
C LEU A 67 2.93 8.53 9.84
N ASN A 68 1.93 8.26 10.68
CA ASN A 68 2.11 8.22 12.13
C ASN A 68 3.08 7.10 12.55
N ILE A 69 2.88 5.89 12.03
CA ILE A 69 3.73 4.73 12.32
C ILE A 69 5.16 5.01 11.86
N TYR A 70 5.36 5.51 10.63
CA TYR A 70 6.70 5.82 10.13
C TYR A 70 7.44 6.80 11.04
N ASN A 71 6.78 7.88 11.47
CA ASN A 71 7.38 8.86 12.38
C ASN A 71 7.76 8.22 13.73
N LYS A 72 6.92 7.31 14.25
CA LYS A 72 7.22 6.56 15.47
C LYS A 72 8.38 5.58 15.28
N MET A 73 8.49 4.95 14.12
CA MET A 73 9.63 4.08 13.79
C MET A 73 10.92 4.86 13.60
N LEU A 74 10.84 6.10 13.09
CA LEU A 74 11.99 7.00 12.98
C LEU A 74 12.52 7.39 14.37
N GLU A 75 11.64 7.71 15.32
CA GLU A 75 12.02 7.98 16.72
C GLU A 75 12.72 6.78 17.39
N ARG A 76 12.45 5.55 16.93
CA ARG A 76 12.99 4.29 17.45
C ARG A 76 14.16 3.73 16.64
N GLU A 77 14.63 4.46 15.62
CA GLU A 77 15.68 4.01 14.68
C GLU A 77 15.33 2.70 13.91
N LEU A 78 14.03 2.40 13.76
CA LEU A 78 13.50 1.24 13.04
C LEU A 78 12.98 1.58 11.64
N ASN A 79 13.01 2.85 11.24
CA ASN A 79 12.43 3.34 9.99
C ASN A 79 13.04 2.71 8.72
N GLY A 80 14.23 2.12 8.78
CA GLY A 80 14.85 1.41 7.65
C GLY A 80 14.06 0.20 7.15
N LEU A 81 13.12 -0.31 7.96
CA LEU A 81 12.22 -1.41 7.61
C LEU A 81 10.95 -0.96 6.89
N PHE A 82 10.72 0.35 6.80
CA PHE A 82 9.46 0.92 6.33
C PHE A 82 9.68 1.83 5.14
N ALA A 83 8.72 1.80 4.22
CA ALA A 83 8.67 2.79 3.17
C ALA A 83 8.21 4.13 3.74
N GLN A 84 9.07 5.15 3.59
CA GLN A 84 8.83 6.48 4.12
C GLN A 84 7.59 7.12 3.50
N THR A 85 6.62 7.48 4.34
CA THR A 85 5.50 8.34 3.95
C THR A 85 5.92 9.79 4.08
N TYR A 86 5.94 10.51 2.96
CA TYR A 86 6.38 11.91 2.87
C TYR A 86 5.22 12.90 3.05
N TYR A 87 4.03 12.53 2.58
CA TYR A 87 2.88 13.43 2.50
C TYR A 87 1.58 12.64 2.56
N VAL A 88 0.56 13.22 3.19
CA VAL A 88 -0.81 12.71 3.22
C VAL A 88 -1.76 13.89 3.26
N ASP A 89 -2.78 13.87 2.41
CA ASP A 89 -4.00 14.68 2.52
C ASP A 89 -5.23 13.81 2.22
N GLU A 90 -6.41 14.42 2.11
CA GLU A 90 -7.66 13.69 1.87
C GLU A 90 -7.68 12.93 0.53
N PHE A 91 -6.91 13.37 -0.47
CA PHE A 91 -6.93 12.82 -1.83
C PHE A 91 -5.80 11.83 -2.10
N ILE A 92 -4.61 12.09 -1.56
CA ILE A 92 -3.43 11.30 -1.85
C ILE A 92 -2.54 11.06 -0.63
N SER A 93 -1.71 10.03 -0.74
CA SER A 93 -0.45 9.95 0.00
C SER A 93 0.72 9.69 -0.93
N ILE A 94 1.91 10.15 -0.50
CA ILE A 94 3.15 9.96 -1.24
C ILE A 94 4.13 9.22 -0.36
N GLN A 95 4.60 8.08 -0.84
CA GLN A 95 5.52 7.19 -0.13
C GLN A 95 6.76 6.92 -1.01
N LYS A 96 7.88 6.56 -0.40
CA LYS A 96 9.02 6.02 -1.15
C LYS A 96 8.59 4.74 -1.88
N TYR A 97 8.89 4.66 -3.17
CA TYR A 97 8.60 3.46 -3.95
C TYR A 97 9.62 2.35 -3.66
N TYR A 98 9.12 1.13 -3.56
CA TYR A 98 9.90 -0.11 -3.53
C TYR A 98 9.31 -1.06 -4.57
N ASN A 99 10.17 -1.90 -5.17
CA ASN A 99 9.67 -2.88 -6.14
C ASN A 99 8.79 -3.91 -5.42
N PRO A 100 7.57 -4.18 -5.91
CA PRO A 100 6.69 -5.17 -5.28
C PRO A 100 7.30 -6.57 -5.39
N LEU A 101 6.87 -7.45 -4.49
CA LEU A 101 7.17 -8.87 -4.62
C LEU A 101 6.45 -9.45 -5.85
N GLU A 102 7.08 -10.41 -6.52
CA GLU A 102 6.43 -11.16 -7.58
C GLU A 102 5.30 -12.02 -6.98
N MET A 103 4.10 -11.89 -7.53
CA MET A 103 2.98 -12.75 -7.20
C MET A 103 3.28 -14.22 -7.54
N ARG A 104 2.74 -15.15 -6.75
CA ARG A 104 2.78 -16.58 -7.04
C ARG A 104 1.43 -16.97 -7.64
N ASP A 105 1.44 -17.54 -8.85
CA ASP A 105 0.22 -17.93 -9.57
C ASP A 105 -0.82 -16.80 -9.76
N ASN A 106 -0.36 -15.55 -9.94
CA ASN A 106 -1.17 -14.32 -10.01
C ASN A 106 -1.95 -13.98 -8.73
N GLN A 107 -1.43 -14.38 -7.57
CA GLN A 107 -1.97 -14.09 -6.25
C GLN A 107 -0.89 -13.59 -5.29
N SER A 108 -1.28 -12.75 -4.33
CA SER A 108 -0.52 -12.57 -3.10
C SER A 108 -0.39 -13.88 -2.33
N PHE A 109 0.63 -13.96 -1.49
CA PHE A 109 0.88 -15.10 -0.60
C PHE A 109 1.29 -14.60 0.78
N GLU A 110 1.15 -15.47 1.79
CA GLU A 110 1.62 -15.15 3.14
C GLU A 110 3.13 -15.32 3.23
N ILE A 111 3.82 -14.34 3.82
CA ILE A 111 5.26 -14.41 4.10
C ILE A 111 5.51 -15.44 5.22
N GLU A 112 6.32 -16.45 4.92
CA GLU A 112 6.65 -17.54 5.85
C GLU A 112 8.11 -17.45 6.30
N MET A 113 8.35 -17.27 7.61
CA MET A 113 9.68 -17.03 8.20
C MET A 113 10.77 -17.98 7.70
N GLU A 114 10.48 -19.28 7.69
CA GLU A 114 11.46 -20.30 7.30
C GLU A 114 11.68 -20.38 5.79
N LYS A 115 10.60 -20.23 5.00
CA LYS A 115 10.68 -20.35 3.53
C LYS A 115 11.28 -19.10 2.90
N ASP A 116 10.96 -17.93 3.45
CA ASP A 116 11.32 -16.62 2.90
C ASP A 116 12.48 -15.95 3.66
N LYS A 117 13.20 -16.69 4.51
CA LYS A 117 14.31 -16.20 5.37
C LYS A 117 15.34 -15.31 4.65
N ASN A 118 15.57 -15.54 3.37
CA ASN A 118 16.52 -14.77 2.57
C ASN A 118 16.05 -13.33 2.31
N LEU A 119 14.74 -13.10 2.31
CA LEU A 119 14.12 -11.79 2.14
C LEU A 119 13.99 -11.04 3.48
N ILE A 120 13.95 -11.77 4.60
CA ILE A 120 13.64 -11.20 5.90
C ILE A 120 14.83 -10.37 6.42
N PRO A 121 14.60 -9.09 6.80
CA PRO A 121 15.61 -8.26 7.46
C PRO A 121 15.71 -8.57 8.96
N GLY A 122 16.77 -8.10 9.61
CA GLY A 122 16.86 -8.13 11.08
C GLY A 122 15.76 -7.28 11.72
N MET A 123 15.40 -7.60 12.97
CA MET A 123 14.33 -6.94 13.75
C MET A 123 12.90 -7.13 13.20
N TYR A 124 12.71 -7.96 12.17
CA TYR A 124 11.41 -8.13 11.51
C TYR A 124 10.33 -8.68 12.46
N GLU A 125 10.63 -9.73 13.21
CA GLU A 125 9.65 -10.34 14.14
C GLU A 125 9.28 -9.38 15.27
N GLU A 126 10.27 -8.69 15.82
CA GLU A 126 10.06 -7.68 16.87
C GLU A 126 9.21 -6.52 16.35
N VAL A 127 9.42 -6.10 15.10
CA VAL A 127 8.60 -5.06 14.45
C VAL A 127 7.19 -5.54 14.17
N LEU A 128 6.99 -6.79 13.73
CA LEU A 128 5.64 -7.35 13.57
C LEU A 128 4.87 -7.34 14.90
N ASP A 129 5.50 -7.78 15.98
CA ASP A 129 4.89 -7.80 17.33
C ASP A 129 4.53 -6.39 17.80
N LEU A 130 5.41 -5.42 17.53
CA LEU A 130 5.20 -4.01 17.84
C LEU A 130 4.04 -3.40 17.04
N LEU A 131 3.97 -3.67 15.73
CA LEU A 131 2.90 -3.18 14.86
C LEU A 131 1.54 -3.73 15.28
N ASP A 132 1.47 -5.02 15.63
CA ASP A 132 0.25 -5.66 16.14
C ASP A 132 -0.17 -5.05 17.48
N LYS A 133 0.73 -5.03 18.48
CA LYS A 133 0.36 -4.67 19.86
C LYS A 133 0.17 -3.18 20.10
N GLU A 134 1.00 -2.34 19.50
CA GLU A 134 0.99 -0.89 19.78
C GLU A 134 0.14 -0.10 18.78
N PHE A 135 0.03 -0.58 17.55
CA PHE A 135 -0.64 0.13 16.46
C PHE A 135 -1.90 -0.58 15.95
N ASP A 136 -2.23 -1.75 16.51
CA ASP A 136 -3.39 -2.56 16.09
C ASP A 136 -3.33 -2.90 14.60
N CYS A 137 -2.12 -3.03 14.02
CA CYS A 137 -1.98 -3.25 12.58
C CYS A 137 -2.50 -4.64 12.16
N PHE A 138 -3.14 -4.70 11.00
CA PHE A 138 -3.79 -5.89 10.47
C PHE A 138 -3.14 -6.34 9.18
N ASP A 139 -3.26 -7.64 8.88
CA ASP A 139 -2.83 -8.28 7.63
C ASP A 139 -1.33 -8.10 7.29
N LEU A 140 -0.49 -7.99 8.33
CA LEU A 140 0.92 -7.64 8.17
C LEU A 140 1.74 -8.66 7.37
N LYS A 141 1.28 -9.89 7.17
CA LYS A 141 2.07 -10.95 6.51
C LYS A 141 1.71 -11.17 5.04
N ASP A 142 0.72 -10.46 4.51
CA ASP A 142 0.42 -10.56 3.08
C ASP A 142 1.57 -9.96 2.24
N SER A 143 2.05 -10.70 1.25
CA SER A 143 3.17 -10.29 0.38
C SER A 143 2.95 -8.97 -0.36
N SER A 144 1.70 -8.58 -0.62
CA SER A 144 1.36 -7.31 -1.28
C SER A 144 1.63 -6.09 -0.39
N ASN A 145 1.78 -6.31 0.92
CA ASN A 145 2.13 -5.27 1.89
C ASN A 145 3.65 -5.02 1.96
N TYR A 146 4.44 -5.67 1.10
CA TYR A 146 5.89 -5.57 1.04
C TYR A 146 6.43 -5.12 -0.32
N GLY A 147 7.55 -4.42 -0.27
CA GLY A 147 8.45 -4.24 -1.39
C GLY A 147 9.88 -4.69 -1.04
N LEU A 148 10.74 -4.76 -2.06
CA LEU A 148 12.15 -5.11 -1.92
C LEU A 148 13.03 -3.86 -1.98
N ASN A 149 13.89 -3.71 -0.97
CA ASN A 149 14.94 -2.69 -0.97
C ASN A 149 16.13 -3.07 -1.86
N GLU A 150 17.13 -2.18 -1.95
CA GLU A 150 18.33 -2.38 -2.78
C GLU A 150 19.16 -3.61 -2.38
N GLN A 151 19.00 -4.10 -1.14
CA GLN A 151 19.65 -5.31 -0.64
C GLN A 151 18.80 -6.57 -0.88
N GLY A 152 17.65 -6.45 -1.55
CA GLY A 152 16.72 -7.55 -1.78
C GLY A 152 15.98 -8.00 -0.52
N LYS A 153 15.86 -7.12 0.49
CA LYS A 153 15.16 -7.40 1.75
C LYS A 153 13.77 -6.77 1.79
N LEU A 154 12.86 -7.42 2.51
CA LEU A 154 11.50 -6.95 2.73
C LEU A 154 11.50 -5.57 3.39
N THR A 155 10.61 -4.71 2.90
CA THR A 155 10.30 -3.39 3.44
C THR A 155 8.79 -3.25 3.47
N PHE A 156 8.22 -2.86 4.60
CA PHE A 156 6.78 -2.62 4.73
C PHE A 156 6.38 -1.42 3.86
N ILE A 157 5.46 -1.63 2.91
CA ILE A 157 4.93 -0.57 2.02
C ILE A 157 3.46 -0.25 2.32
N ASP A 158 2.72 -1.21 2.89
CA ASP A 158 1.34 -1.01 3.33
C ASP A 158 1.19 -1.55 4.76
N TYR A 159 1.17 -0.62 5.72
CA TYR A 159 1.18 -0.92 7.16
C TYR A 159 0.23 0.02 7.92
N GLY A 160 -0.72 0.63 7.21
CA GLY A 160 -1.66 1.61 7.77
C GLY A 160 -3.00 1.05 8.20
N MET A 161 -3.35 -0.16 7.77
CA MET A 161 -4.62 -0.78 8.13
C MET A 161 -4.55 -1.27 9.57
N SER A 162 -5.41 -0.72 10.44
CA SER A 162 -5.63 -1.29 11.76
C SER A 162 -6.80 -2.27 11.76
N LYS A 163 -6.79 -3.23 12.68
CA LYS A 163 -7.88 -4.19 12.87
C LYS A 163 -9.17 -3.46 13.22
N SER A 164 -9.11 -2.44 14.08
CA SER A 164 -10.29 -1.62 14.38
C SER A 164 -10.82 -0.87 13.16
N LEU A 165 -9.97 -0.37 12.26
CA LEU A 165 -10.42 0.30 11.03
C LEU A 165 -11.04 -0.71 10.06
N TYR A 166 -10.40 -1.87 9.92
CA TYR A 166 -10.89 -2.98 9.11
C TYR A 166 -12.27 -3.45 9.57
N GLU A 167 -12.42 -3.85 10.83
CA GLU A 167 -13.65 -4.43 11.35
C GLU A 167 -14.81 -3.44 11.44
N LYS A 168 -14.54 -2.18 11.85
CA LYS A 168 -15.60 -1.20 12.11
C LYS A 168 -16.02 -0.38 10.88
N GLN A 169 -15.15 -0.26 9.88
CA GLN A 169 -15.44 0.54 8.69
C GLN A 169 -15.33 -0.28 7.42
N TRP A 170 -14.21 -0.96 7.19
CA TRP A 170 -13.99 -1.66 5.93
C TRP A 170 -14.99 -2.80 5.71
N VAL A 171 -15.17 -3.70 6.69
CA VAL A 171 -16.06 -4.86 6.58
C VAL A 171 -17.51 -4.44 6.28
N PRO A 172 -18.15 -3.52 7.03
CA PRO A 172 -19.51 -3.08 6.72
C PRO A 172 -19.67 -2.47 5.31
N LEU A 173 -18.66 -1.73 4.83
CA LEU A 173 -18.67 -1.15 3.50
C LEU A 173 -18.47 -2.22 2.41
N ALA A 174 -17.69 -3.25 2.70
CA ALA A 174 -17.45 -4.36 1.79
C ALA A 174 -18.68 -5.26 1.63
N GLU A 175 -19.36 -5.59 2.73
CA GLU A 175 -20.60 -6.38 2.73
C GLU A 175 -21.74 -5.67 1.97
N THR A 176 -21.78 -4.34 2.05
CA THR A 176 -22.77 -3.52 1.32
C THR A 176 -22.39 -3.23 -0.14
N GLY A 177 -21.19 -3.66 -0.57
CA GLY A 177 -20.70 -3.48 -1.94
C GLY A 177 -20.21 -2.07 -2.27
N ILE A 178 -19.91 -1.25 -1.26
CA ILE A 178 -19.28 0.08 -1.45
C ILE A 178 -17.78 -0.08 -1.67
N LEU A 179 -17.12 -0.92 -0.88
CA LEU A 179 -15.73 -1.31 -1.08
C LEU A 179 -15.65 -2.71 -1.68
N PRO A 180 -14.67 -3.01 -2.55
CA PRO A 180 -14.52 -4.35 -3.06
C PRO A 180 -13.76 -5.24 -2.09
N GLN A 181 -14.22 -6.49 -2.00
CA GLN A 181 -13.47 -7.62 -1.45
C GLN A 181 -12.59 -8.22 -2.54
N ILE A 182 -11.48 -8.86 -2.16
CA ILE A 182 -10.64 -9.59 -3.11
C ILE A 182 -11.03 -11.06 -3.08
N ASP A 183 -11.34 -11.60 -4.25
CA ASP A 183 -11.63 -13.03 -4.46
C ASP A 183 -10.70 -13.59 -5.54
N PHE A 184 -10.22 -14.82 -5.38
CA PHE A 184 -9.30 -15.44 -6.33
C PHE A 184 -10.02 -16.40 -7.27
N ASP A 185 -10.45 -15.90 -8.41
CA ASP A 185 -11.30 -16.63 -9.35
C ASP A 185 -10.91 -16.37 -10.83
N LEU A 186 -11.52 -17.13 -11.73
CA LEU A 186 -11.37 -16.97 -13.17
C LEU A 186 -12.07 -15.71 -13.65
N CYS A 187 -11.33 -14.84 -14.34
CA CYS A 187 -11.94 -13.71 -15.02
C CYS A 187 -12.80 -14.20 -16.19
N GLY A 188 -14.08 -13.83 -16.21
CA GLY A 188 -15.04 -14.20 -17.25
C GLY A 188 -14.76 -13.62 -18.65
N VAL A 189 -13.79 -12.69 -18.77
CA VAL A 189 -13.40 -12.10 -20.07
C VAL A 189 -12.07 -12.66 -20.57
N CYS A 190 -11.01 -12.64 -19.76
CA CYS A 190 -9.69 -13.12 -20.21
C CYS A 190 -9.41 -14.59 -19.87
N GLY A 191 -10.24 -15.25 -19.05
CA GLY A 191 -10.09 -16.66 -18.66
C GLY A 191 -8.92 -16.95 -17.72
N ILE A 192 -8.19 -15.94 -17.25
CA ILE A 192 -7.05 -16.09 -16.34
C ILE A 192 -7.56 -16.08 -14.90
N LYS A 193 -7.06 -17.01 -14.07
CA LYS A 193 -7.30 -17.04 -12.63
C LYS A 193 -6.40 -16.02 -11.93
N LYS A 194 -7.01 -15.07 -11.21
CA LYS A 194 -6.32 -13.96 -10.54
C LYS A 194 -7.24 -13.31 -9.51
N GLU A 195 -6.69 -12.39 -8.73
CA GLU A 195 -7.45 -11.54 -7.83
C GLU A 195 -8.49 -10.70 -8.59
N LEU A 196 -9.75 -10.86 -8.19
CA LEU A 196 -10.91 -10.14 -8.67
C LEU A 196 -11.46 -9.27 -7.55
N ARG A 197 -11.88 -8.06 -7.90
CA ARG A 197 -12.53 -7.12 -6.99
C ARG A 197 -14.02 -7.40 -7.00
N MET A 198 -14.63 -7.74 -5.87
CA MET A 198 -16.04 -8.13 -5.75
C MET A 198 -16.80 -7.19 -4.83
N TYR A 199 -17.88 -6.57 -5.32
CA TYR A 199 -18.66 -5.55 -4.63
C TYR A 199 -19.91 -6.13 -3.96
N GLY A 200 -19.71 -6.65 -2.74
CA GLY A 200 -20.76 -7.30 -1.96
C GLY A 200 -21.15 -8.69 -2.49
N ASP A 201 -21.93 -9.43 -1.70
CA ASP A 201 -22.15 -10.87 -1.92
C ASP A 201 -22.96 -11.22 -3.19
N LYS A 202 -23.55 -10.21 -3.84
CA LYS A 202 -24.40 -10.38 -5.03
C LYS A 202 -23.72 -9.95 -6.33
N ASP A 203 -22.46 -9.55 -6.26
CA ASP A 203 -21.71 -9.16 -7.45
C ASP A 203 -21.43 -10.39 -8.32
N SER A 204 -21.98 -10.37 -9.53
CA SER A 204 -21.82 -11.42 -10.54
C SER A 204 -20.84 -11.03 -11.64
N ASP A 205 -20.31 -9.81 -11.61
CA ASP A 205 -19.37 -9.32 -12.62
C ASP A 205 -17.96 -9.85 -12.36
N LYS A 206 -17.66 -11.05 -12.84
CA LYS A 206 -16.33 -11.68 -12.67
C LYS A 206 -15.27 -11.13 -13.65
N ARG A 207 -15.17 -9.82 -13.80
CA ARG A 207 -14.11 -9.17 -14.58
C ARG A 207 -12.95 -8.77 -13.66
N CYS A 208 -11.72 -8.91 -14.14
CA CYS A 208 -10.56 -8.34 -13.47
C CYS A 208 -10.40 -6.85 -13.84
N TYR A 209 -9.51 -6.14 -13.14
CA TYR A 209 -9.21 -4.72 -13.41
C TYR A 209 -8.91 -4.45 -14.89
N SER A 210 -7.98 -5.19 -15.48
CA SER A 210 -7.60 -5.02 -16.90
C SER A 210 -8.72 -5.34 -17.90
N CYS A 211 -9.83 -5.95 -17.45
CA CYS A 211 -11.02 -6.21 -18.27
C CYS A 211 -12.15 -5.21 -17.97
N GLY A 212 -11.84 -4.09 -17.32
CA GLY A 212 -12.74 -2.97 -17.10
C GLY A 212 -13.58 -3.06 -15.82
N LYS A 213 -13.06 -3.71 -14.77
CA LYS A 213 -13.65 -3.68 -13.42
C LYS A 213 -12.76 -2.89 -12.46
N GLU A 214 -13.05 -1.61 -12.32
CA GLU A 214 -12.38 -0.72 -11.37
C GLU A 214 -12.85 -0.93 -9.93
#